data_AF-A0A815S101-F1
#
_entry.id   AF-A0A815S101-F1
#
_cell.length_a   1.000
_cell.length_b   1.000
_cell.length_c   1.000
_cell.angle_alpha   90.00
_cell.angle_beta   90.00
_cell.angle_gamma   90.00
#
_symmetry.space_group_name_H-M   'P 1'
#
loop_
_entity.id
_entity.type
_entity.pdbx_description
1 polymer ?
#
loop_
_entity_poly.entity_id
_entity_poly.type
_entity_poly.pdbx_seq_one_letter_code
_entity_poly.pdbx_strand_id
1 'polypeptide(L)'
;MFNRSVYQKTHGLLSSKQQAKSKTAMQPSVPVGRLIYFYLLFTIAIQTTYGSSTGLKIKRQISGNSNPYIQSGGQQVTNGMILYIDETPQMPPLTAVSTDSVRWTITFHYRAAIANPVSFPDWTISVTSSPSFPADITLSLLTKVIGGEVTAVWKEDITGQSGQLEFKILGKNPSKAAVFAYIDSLSSLWYTKMIAIQESKNNQVVQFGTDGYPVASYDNGYGIFQLTGCPTTPTIDQVWNWKTNVLGGVSCIANKGLDAVRLLNKQKVLSAHTVWVPLLQMNVTSYSLLPTKQVGLYCNFSDDGSTRQFWYDAEAIKLYNGGQYIKWINGAWSFIPGQNNYVENVCNRNDQI
;
A
#
# COMPACT_ATOMS: atom_id res chain seq x y z
N MET A 1 -30.22 -44.57 -33.27
CA MET A 1 -31.34 -44.99 -32.39
C MET A 1 -30.80 -45.20 -30.98
N PHE A 2 -31.60 -44.87 -29.97
CA PHE A 2 -31.35 -44.83 -28.51
C PHE A 2 -30.81 -43.53 -27.88
N ASN A 3 -31.76 -42.63 -27.62
CA ASN A 3 -32.04 -41.84 -26.39
C ASN A 3 -31.03 -41.84 -25.22
N ARG A 4 -30.68 -40.63 -24.71
CA ARG A 4 -31.13 -40.07 -23.41
C ARG A 4 -30.57 -38.66 -23.07
N SER A 5 -31.51 -37.76 -22.70
CA SER A 5 -31.54 -36.63 -21.73
C SER A 5 -30.30 -35.73 -21.55
N VAL A 6 -30.31 -34.41 -21.78
CA VAL A 6 -31.12 -33.31 -21.19
C VAL A 6 -31.11 -33.29 -19.66
N TYR A 7 -30.32 -32.39 -19.07
CA TYR A 7 -30.54 -31.82 -17.74
C TYR A 7 -30.40 -30.30 -17.82
N GLN A 8 -31.52 -29.63 -18.11
CA GLN A 8 -31.76 -28.26 -17.68
C GLN A 8 -32.28 -28.31 -16.24
N LYS A 9 -31.79 -27.44 -15.37
CA LYS A 9 -32.43 -27.15 -14.10
C LYS A 9 -32.56 -25.63 -13.96
N THR A 10 -33.70 -25.12 -14.41
CA THR A 10 -34.24 -23.82 -13.99
C THR A 10 -35.27 -24.05 -12.89
N HIS A 11 -35.24 -23.19 -11.87
CA HIS A 11 -36.36 -22.35 -11.40
C HIS A 11 -36.36 -22.14 -9.88
N GLY A 12 -36.46 -20.86 -9.53
CA GLY A 12 -36.76 -20.33 -8.21
C GLY A 12 -37.04 -18.84 -8.29
N LEU A 13 -37.96 -18.44 -9.18
CA LEU A 13 -38.58 -17.11 -9.21
C LEU A 13 -39.81 -17.13 -8.30
N LEU A 14 -39.86 -16.24 -7.31
CA LEU A 14 -41.08 -15.69 -6.70
C LEU A 14 -40.87 -14.18 -6.66
N SER A 15 -41.39 -13.46 -7.66
CA SER A 15 -42.72 -12.87 -7.76
C SER A 15 -42.85 -11.54 -7.01
N SER A 16 -43.05 -10.51 -7.83
CA SER A 16 -43.42 -9.15 -7.51
C SER A 16 -44.76 -9.03 -6.78
N LYS A 17 -44.87 -8.02 -5.90
CA LYS A 17 -45.97 -7.02 -5.80
C LYS A 17 -46.03 -6.44 -4.38
N GLN A 18 -45.81 -5.12 -4.26
CA GLN A 18 -46.58 -4.16 -3.45
C GLN A 18 -45.94 -2.78 -3.64
N GLN A 19 -46.44 -1.95 -4.55
CA GLN A 19 -47.47 -0.92 -4.31
C GLN A 19 -47.18 0.05 -3.15
N ALA A 20 -46.98 1.29 -3.58
CA ALA A 20 -47.03 2.56 -2.88
C ALA A 20 -47.84 2.61 -1.58
N LYS A 21 -47.23 3.23 -0.56
CA LYS A 21 -47.93 4.10 0.40
C LYS A 21 -47.07 5.34 0.65
N SER A 22 -47.45 6.45 0.02
CA SER A 22 -47.14 7.78 0.52
C SER A 22 -47.85 7.94 1.87
N LYS A 23 -47.10 8.34 2.89
CA LYS A 23 -47.65 8.86 4.14
C LYS A 23 -47.01 10.21 4.41
N THR A 24 -47.73 11.23 3.97
CA THR A 24 -47.70 12.58 4.51
C THR A 24 -48.06 12.51 5.99
N ALA A 25 -47.21 13.00 6.89
CA ALA A 25 -47.62 13.44 8.22
C ALA A 25 -46.56 14.36 8.87
N MET A 26 -46.98 15.62 9.01
CA MET A 26 -46.77 16.51 10.15
C MET A 26 -45.33 16.90 10.55
N GLN A 27 -44.99 18.13 10.16
CA GLN A 27 -44.10 19.01 10.92
C GLN A 27 -44.60 19.17 12.37
N PRO A 28 -43.73 19.04 13.38
CA PRO A 28 -43.86 19.79 14.61
C PRO A 28 -43.15 21.14 14.43
N SER A 29 -43.95 22.21 14.52
CA SER A 29 -43.48 23.58 14.74
C SER A 29 -42.75 23.65 16.09
N VAL A 30 -41.49 24.09 16.08
CA VAL A 30 -40.71 24.40 17.27
C VAL A 30 -40.24 25.86 17.16
N PRO A 31 -40.27 26.64 18.26
CA PRO A 31 -40.39 28.09 18.21
C PRO A 31 -39.10 28.76 17.77
N VAL A 32 -39.27 29.85 17.01
CA VAL A 32 -38.21 30.80 16.66
C VAL A 32 -37.76 31.53 17.95
N GLY A 33 -36.79 30.94 18.64
CA GLY A 33 -36.01 31.60 19.66
C GLY A 33 -35.05 32.59 19.00
N ARG A 34 -35.31 33.89 19.18
CA ARG A 34 -34.42 34.98 18.78
C ARG A 34 -33.04 34.80 19.43
N LEU A 35 -32.04 34.37 18.67
CA LEU A 35 -30.65 34.68 18.98
C LEU A 35 -30.33 36.06 18.42
N ILE A 36 -30.19 37.01 19.34
CA ILE A 36 -29.66 38.35 19.09
C ILE A 36 -28.17 38.18 18.77
N TYR A 37 -27.81 38.23 17.49
CA TYR A 37 -26.43 38.45 17.09
C TYR A 37 -26.10 39.93 17.30
N PHE A 38 -25.29 40.23 18.30
CA PHE A 38 -24.56 41.49 18.39
C PHE A 38 -23.57 41.56 17.23
N TYR A 39 -23.98 42.18 16.12
CA TYR A 39 -23.02 42.71 15.15
C TYR A 39 -22.38 43.94 15.79
N LEU A 40 -21.17 43.77 16.33
CA LEU A 40 -20.29 44.90 16.61
C LEU A 40 -19.78 45.44 15.27
N LEU A 41 -20.56 46.33 14.66
CA LEU A 41 -20.12 47.17 13.55
C LEU A 41 -19.08 48.15 14.10
N PHE A 42 -17.80 47.82 13.94
CA PHE A 42 -16.75 48.83 14.01
C PHE A 42 -16.85 49.71 12.76
N THR A 43 -17.60 50.80 12.87
CA THR A 43 -17.58 51.88 11.89
C THR A 43 -16.28 52.64 12.08
N ILE A 44 -15.26 52.30 11.28
CA ILE A 44 -14.07 53.14 11.16
C ILE A 44 -14.48 54.37 10.37
N ALA A 45 -14.57 55.52 11.06
CA ALA A 45 -14.70 56.82 10.42
C ALA A 45 -13.40 57.12 9.66
N ILE A 46 -13.39 56.87 8.35
CA ILE A 46 -12.34 57.38 7.47
C ILE A 46 -12.74 58.80 7.09
N GLN A 47 -12.19 59.76 7.81
CA GLN A 47 -12.27 61.18 7.49
C GLN A 47 -11.35 61.45 6.29
N THR A 48 -11.91 61.45 5.08
CA THR A 48 -11.20 61.81 3.85
C THR A 48 -11.10 63.32 3.74
N THR A 49 -10.03 63.88 4.29
CA THR A 49 -9.59 65.25 3.96
C THR A 49 -8.77 65.19 2.67
N TYR A 50 -9.32 65.69 1.57
CA TYR A 50 -8.59 65.89 0.33
C TYR A 50 -7.54 67.00 0.54
N GLY A 51 -6.26 66.65 0.47
CA GLY A 51 -5.16 67.60 0.55
C GLY A 51 -3.79 66.96 0.32
N SER A 52 -3.20 67.26 -0.84
CA SER A 52 -1.77 67.15 -1.22
C SER A 52 -0.89 66.04 -0.64
N SER A 53 -0.49 65.12 -1.52
CA SER A 53 0.81 64.46 -1.62
C SER A 53 1.78 64.57 -0.42
N THR A 54 1.69 63.62 0.52
CA THR A 54 2.86 62.99 1.14
C THR A 54 2.46 61.57 1.56
N GLY A 55 3.33 60.60 1.25
CA GLY A 55 3.02 59.17 1.36
C GLY A 55 2.67 58.73 2.78
N LEU A 56 1.40 58.41 3.01
CA LEU A 56 0.95 57.73 4.22
C LEU A 56 1.28 56.24 4.09
N LYS A 57 2.46 55.83 4.55
CA LYS A 57 2.76 54.41 4.80
C LYS A 57 2.00 54.01 6.06
N ILE A 58 0.78 53.49 5.92
CA ILE A 58 0.07 52.83 7.02
C ILE A 58 0.90 51.59 7.37
N LYS A 59 1.77 51.71 8.38
CA LYS A 59 2.39 50.55 9.02
C LYS A 59 1.30 49.86 9.82
N ARG A 60 0.73 48.80 9.24
CA ARG A 60 -0.09 47.85 9.99
C ARG A 60 0.76 47.35 11.16
N GLN A 61 0.38 47.73 12.38
CA GLN A 61 1.05 47.23 13.57
C GLN A 61 0.55 45.80 13.81
N ILE A 62 1.22 44.83 13.18
CA ILE A 62 0.94 43.40 13.37
C ILE A 62 1.45 43.04 14.77
N SER A 63 0.61 43.27 15.78
CA SER A 63 0.87 42.84 17.15
C SER A 63 0.52 41.36 17.26
N GLY A 64 1.47 40.54 16.83
CA GLY A 64 1.35 39.09 16.81
C GLY A 64 2.40 38.53 15.87
N ASN A 65 3.66 38.59 16.28
CA ASN A 65 4.79 38.02 15.55
C ASN A 65 4.75 36.49 15.66
N SER A 66 3.68 35.85 15.17
CA SER A 66 3.64 34.40 15.04
C SER A 66 4.24 34.05 13.69
N ASN A 67 5.56 33.79 13.69
CA ASN A 67 6.25 33.24 12.54
C ASN A 67 5.43 32.09 11.94
N PRO A 68 5.32 31.99 10.61
CA PRO A 68 4.62 30.89 9.95
C PRO A 68 5.17 29.53 10.42
N TYR A 69 4.28 28.56 10.61
CA TYR A 69 4.64 27.24 11.16
C TYR A 69 3.80 26.12 10.55
N ILE A 70 4.28 24.89 10.72
CA ILE A 70 3.55 23.67 10.34
C ILE A 70 2.94 23.06 11.61
N GLN A 71 1.72 22.55 11.51
CA GLN A 71 1.09 21.71 12.52
C GLN A 71 0.89 20.28 12.03
N SER A 72 0.95 19.32 12.94
CA SER A 72 0.46 17.97 12.74
C SER A 72 -0.39 17.52 13.91
N GLY A 73 -1.61 17.04 13.65
CA GLY A 73 -2.57 16.65 14.70
C GLY A 73 -2.89 17.78 15.70
N GLY A 74 -2.83 19.04 15.25
CA GLY A 74 -3.02 20.23 16.09
C GLY A 74 -1.80 20.65 16.90
N GLN A 75 -0.67 19.93 16.83
CA GLN A 75 0.58 20.31 17.49
C GLN A 75 1.55 20.96 16.51
N GLN A 76 2.26 22.02 16.93
CA GLN A 76 3.28 22.66 16.11
C GLN A 76 4.47 21.71 15.88
N VAL A 77 4.88 21.57 14.63
CA VAL A 77 6.09 20.84 14.22
C VAL A 77 7.30 21.73 14.43
N THR A 78 8.29 21.21 15.15
CA THR A 78 9.55 21.92 15.46
C THR A 78 10.73 21.35 14.68
N ASN A 79 11.81 22.12 14.60
CA ASN A 79 13.02 21.69 13.90
C ASN A 79 13.58 20.40 14.53
N GLY A 80 13.92 19.42 13.69
CA GLY A 80 14.38 18.09 14.10
C GLY A 80 13.28 17.14 14.62
N MET A 81 12.01 17.56 14.61
CA MET A 81 10.91 16.68 15.06
C MET A 81 10.79 15.45 14.17
N ILE A 82 10.42 14.32 14.77
CA ILE A 82 10.09 13.08 14.05
C ILE A 82 8.58 12.83 14.19
N LEU A 83 7.90 12.81 13.06
CA LEU A 83 6.54 12.32 12.93
C LEU A 83 6.57 10.87 12.49
N TYR A 84 5.57 10.09 12.88
CA TYR A 84 5.50 8.67 12.57
C TYR A 84 4.28 8.32 11.73
N ILE A 85 4.50 7.45 10.74
CA ILE A 85 3.49 6.66 10.05
C ILE A 85 3.34 5.35 10.86
N ASP A 86 2.16 5.10 11.38
CA ASP A 86 1.90 3.98 12.30
C ASP A 86 0.90 2.96 11.71
N GLU A 87 -0.01 2.43 12.55
CA GLU A 87 -0.98 1.40 12.19
C GLU A 87 -1.94 1.81 11.07
N THR A 88 -2.20 3.12 10.95
CA THR A 88 -2.92 3.69 9.81
C THR A 88 -1.89 4.33 8.90
N PRO A 89 -1.44 3.65 7.83
CA PRO A 89 -0.22 4.07 7.18
C PRO A 89 -0.57 5.12 6.12
N GLN A 90 -0.84 6.30 6.64
CA GLN A 90 -1.15 7.52 5.94
C GLN A 90 -0.16 8.56 6.39
N MET A 91 0.10 9.52 5.49
CA MET A 91 0.90 10.68 5.85
C MET A 91 0.26 11.37 7.07
N PRO A 92 1.03 11.77 8.09
CA PRO A 92 0.52 12.59 9.17
C PRO A 92 -0.21 13.82 8.59
N PRO A 93 -1.36 14.23 9.15
CA PRO A 93 -2.01 15.45 8.69
C PRO A 93 -1.04 16.60 8.94
N LEU A 94 -0.79 17.41 7.92
CA LEU A 94 0.11 18.54 7.92
C LEU A 94 -0.68 19.78 7.51
N THR A 95 -0.57 20.82 8.32
CA THR A 95 -1.29 22.07 8.11
C THR A 95 -0.30 23.23 8.21
N ALA A 96 -0.21 24.04 7.15
CA ALA A 96 0.53 25.29 7.20
C ALA A 96 -0.32 26.37 7.87
N VAL A 97 0.24 27.06 8.86
CA VAL A 97 -0.42 28.11 9.63
C VAL A 97 0.37 29.41 9.54
N SER A 98 -0.33 30.50 9.25
CA SER A 98 0.21 31.85 9.20
C SER A 98 -0.88 32.88 9.48
N THR A 99 -0.52 34.01 10.09
CA THR A 99 -1.40 35.17 10.27
C THR A 99 -1.38 36.12 9.07
N ASP A 100 -0.38 35.99 8.19
CA ASP A 100 -0.17 36.83 7.01
C ASP A 100 -0.09 35.99 5.73
N SER A 101 -0.19 36.65 4.57
CA SER A 101 0.01 36.01 3.26
C SER A 101 1.45 35.53 3.11
N VAL A 102 1.63 34.21 3.10
CA VAL A 102 2.93 33.53 3.01
C VAL A 102 2.91 32.55 1.86
N ARG A 103 4.01 32.47 1.12
CA ARG A 103 4.27 31.40 0.16
C ARG A 103 5.14 30.33 0.80
N TRP A 104 4.70 29.07 0.69
CA TRP A 104 5.45 27.92 1.17
C TRP A 104 6.04 27.14 0.00
N THR A 105 7.28 26.70 0.16
CA THR A 105 7.92 25.71 -0.69
C THR A 105 8.32 24.56 0.22
N ILE A 106 7.75 23.37 -0.01
CA ILE A 106 8.02 22.20 0.83
C ILE A 106 8.74 21.17 -0.02
N THR A 107 10.00 20.93 0.31
CA THR A 107 10.84 19.94 -0.35
C THR A 107 10.87 18.68 0.50
N PHE A 108 10.65 17.54 -0.15
CA PHE A 108 10.77 16.24 0.48
C PHE A 108 11.96 15.50 -0.09
N HIS A 109 12.83 15.07 0.80
CA HIS A 109 13.97 14.22 0.51
C HIS A 109 13.67 12.80 1.01
N TYR A 110 13.49 11.88 0.06
CA TYR A 110 13.38 10.47 0.41
C TYR A 110 14.75 9.82 0.38
N ARG A 111 15.12 9.17 1.50
CA ARG A 111 16.30 8.31 1.57
C ARG A 111 15.85 6.88 1.87
N ALA A 112 15.92 5.96 0.91
CA ALA A 112 15.76 4.54 1.23
C ALA A 112 16.96 4.04 2.06
N ALA A 113 16.71 3.17 3.03
CA ALA A 113 17.74 2.53 3.86
C ALA A 113 18.45 1.39 3.11
N ILE A 114 19.14 1.72 2.03
CA ILE A 114 20.02 0.80 1.29
C ILE A 114 21.36 1.48 1.05
N ALA A 115 22.44 0.70 1.05
CA ALA A 115 23.81 1.19 0.84
C ALA A 115 23.99 1.92 -0.51
N ASN A 116 23.05 1.73 -1.45
CA ASN A 116 22.87 2.51 -2.67
C ASN A 116 21.37 2.71 -2.91
N PRO A 117 20.75 3.80 -2.44
CA PRO A 117 19.35 4.07 -2.73
C PRO A 117 19.17 4.20 -4.24
N VAL A 118 18.40 3.27 -4.83
CA VAL A 118 17.77 3.55 -6.11
C VAL A 118 16.90 4.78 -5.85
N SER A 119 17.35 5.90 -6.40
CA SER A 119 16.80 7.22 -6.11
C SER A 119 15.33 7.24 -6.50
N PHE A 120 14.44 7.10 -5.52
CA PHE A 120 13.16 7.76 -5.66
C PHE A 120 13.49 9.25 -5.82
N PRO A 121 12.94 9.92 -6.85
CA PRO A 121 13.31 11.29 -7.15
C PRO A 121 13.08 12.18 -5.94
N ASP A 122 13.93 13.20 -5.76
CA ASP A 122 13.61 14.30 -4.84
C ASP A 122 12.32 14.95 -5.33
N TRP A 123 11.32 15.01 -4.45
CA TRP A 123 10.04 15.63 -4.78
C TRP A 123 10.02 17.03 -4.17
N THR A 124 10.15 18.03 -5.04
CA THR A 124 9.88 19.42 -4.66
C THR A 124 8.40 19.71 -4.85
N ILE A 125 7.69 20.03 -3.78
CA ILE A 125 6.27 20.43 -3.84
C ILE A 125 6.15 21.87 -3.33
N SER A 126 5.94 22.79 -4.26
CA SER A 126 5.68 24.18 -3.91
C SER A 126 4.20 24.38 -3.61
N VAL A 127 3.86 24.75 -2.37
CA VAL A 127 2.49 25.08 -1.97
C VAL A 127 2.36 26.59 -1.81
N THR A 128 1.85 27.24 -2.85
CA THR A 128 1.53 28.67 -2.77
C THR A 128 0.19 28.84 -2.06
N SER A 129 0.20 29.17 -0.77
CA SER A 129 -1.02 29.58 -0.07
C SER A 129 -1.40 31.02 -0.42
N SER A 130 -2.61 31.20 -0.93
CA SER A 130 -3.37 32.46 -0.97
C SER A 130 -4.20 32.55 0.35
N PRO A 131 -4.70 33.71 0.82
CA PRO A 131 -4.71 34.10 2.24
C PRO A 131 -5.62 33.29 3.20
N SER A 132 -6.31 32.24 2.75
CA SER A 132 -7.08 31.37 3.64
C SER A 132 -6.15 30.40 4.36
N PHE A 133 -5.63 30.83 5.51
CA PHE A 133 -5.01 29.95 6.49
C PHE A 133 -6.03 29.54 7.56
N PRO A 134 -5.92 28.33 8.15
CA PRO A 134 -4.89 27.30 7.89
C PRO A 134 -5.03 26.59 6.53
N ALA A 135 -3.92 26.18 5.92
CA ALA A 135 -3.90 25.44 4.65
C ALA A 135 -3.53 23.96 4.88
N ASP A 136 -4.41 23.04 4.47
CA ASP A 136 -4.11 21.61 4.45
C ASP A 136 -3.11 21.30 3.33
N ILE A 137 -1.87 20.97 3.73
CA ILE A 137 -0.83 20.61 2.78
C ILE A 137 -0.76 19.11 2.53
N THR A 138 -1.34 18.25 3.39
CA THR A 138 -1.39 16.79 3.16
C THR A 138 -2.07 16.46 1.85
N LEU A 139 -3.19 17.12 1.55
CA LEU A 139 -3.92 16.91 0.28
C LEU A 139 -3.09 17.22 -0.96
N SER A 140 -2.19 18.20 -0.87
CA SER A 140 -1.32 18.59 -1.99
C SER A 140 -0.18 17.57 -2.24
N LEU A 141 0.04 16.65 -1.29
CA LEU A 141 1.11 15.66 -1.28
C LEU A 141 0.61 14.24 -1.64
N LEU A 142 -0.71 14.05 -1.71
CA LEU A 142 -1.49 12.82 -1.52
C LEU A 142 -1.16 11.53 -2.29
N THR A 143 -0.18 11.51 -3.18
CA THR A 143 0.28 10.28 -3.85
C THR A 143 1.76 10.35 -4.27
N LYS A 144 2.47 11.41 -3.88
CA LYS A 144 3.82 11.71 -4.36
C LYS A 144 4.87 11.42 -3.31
N VAL A 145 4.55 11.67 -2.04
CA VAL A 145 5.44 11.44 -0.90
C VAL A 145 4.62 11.06 0.33
N ILE A 146 5.03 10.01 1.05
CA ILE A 146 4.37 9.59 2.30
C ILE A 146 5.30 9.77 3.50
N GLY A 147 6.60 9.54 3.34
CA GLY A 147 7.60 9.73 4.39
C GLY A 147 8.96 10.15 3.81
N GLY A 148 9.88 10.54 4.70
CA GLY A 148 11.18 11.10 4.30
C GLY A 148 11.70 12.16 5.27
N GLU A 149 12.82 12.77 4.89
CA GLU A 149 13.29 14.03 5.45
C GLU A 149 12.53 15.17 4.76
N VAL A 150 12.11 16.16 5.52
CA VAL A 150 11.26 17.25 5.05
C VAL A 150 11.96 18.57 5.33
N THR A 151 12.11 19.39 4.30
CA THR A 151 12.59 20.77 4.40
C THR A 151 11.49 21.70 3.92
N ALA A 152 10.82 22.36 4.84
CA ALA A 152 9.82 23.38 4.54
C ALA A 152 10.46 24.77 4.60
N VAL A 153 10.43 25.48 3.48
CA VAL A 153 10.87 26.86 3.35
C VAL A 153 9.66 27.76 3.17
N TRP A 154 9.64 28.91 3.84
CA TRP A 154 8.58 29.91 3.67
C TRP A 154 9.14 31.28 3.39
N LYS A 155 8.33 32.09 2.71
CA LYS A 155 8.60 33.50 2.44
C LYS A 155 7.31 34.32 2.54
N GLU A 156 7.32 35.33 3.40
CA GLU A 156 6.26 36.32 3.52
C GLU A 156 6.28 37.28 2.33
N ASP A 157 5.11 37.57 1.77
CA ASP A 157 5.01 38.43 0.59
C ASP A 157 5.16 39.92 0.93
N ILE A 158 4.76 40.34 2.12
CA ILE A 158 4.72 41.76 2.52
C ILE A 158 6.07 42.20 3.08
N THR A 159 6.62 41.44 4.03
CA THR A 159 7.87 41.79 4.73
C THR A 159 9.10 41.28 3.99
N GLY A 160 8.94 40.27 3.13
CA GLY A 160 10.04 39.53 2.53
C GLY A 160 10.76 38.60 3.51
N GLN A 161 10.29 38.49 4.76
CA GLN A 161 10.85 37.59 5.76
C GLN A 161 10.74 36.14 5.28
N SER A 162 11.74 35.33 5.61
CA SER A 162 11.77 33.92 5.24
C SER A 162 12.29 33.08 6.38
N GLY A 163 11.93 31.80 6.37
CA GLY A 163 12.42 30.82 7.32
C GLY A 163 12.42 29.43 6.73
N GLN A 164 13.02 28.51 7.48
CA GLN A 164 13.14 27.11 7.13
C GLN A 164 12.84 26.25 8.36
N LEU A 165 12.21 25.12 8.13
CA LEU A 165 11.88 24.10 9.12
C LEU A 165 12.27 22.73 8.55
N GLU A 166 13.08 21.99 9.29
CA GLU A 166 13.48 20.63 8.94
C GLU A 166 12.88 19.63 9.94
N PHE A 167 12.29 18.55 9.44
CA PHE A 167 11.73 17.48 10.28
C PHE A 167 11.72 16.15 9.49
N LYS A 168 11.34 15.05 10.14
CA LYS A 168 11.27 13.73 9.50
C LYS A 168 9.89 13.12 9.64
N ILE A 169 9.51 12.31 8.66
CA ILE A 169 8.32 11.45 8.69
C ILE A 169 8.81 10.02 8.47
N LEU A 170 8.79 9.20 9.52
CA LEU A 170 9.35 7.85 9.54
C LEU A 170 8.26 6.80 9.81
N GLY A 171 8.48 5.56 9.40
CA GLY A 171 7.56 4.46 9.65
C GLY A 171 7.81 3.76 10.99
N LYS A 172 6.75 3.21 11.59
CA LYS A 172 6.81 2.24 12.69
C LYS A 172 6.33 0.88 12.21
N ASN A 173 7.08 -0.16 12.57
CA ASN A 173 6.69 -1.52 12.25
C ASN A 173 5.41 -1.92 13.01
N PRO A 174 4.46 -2.60 12.34
CA PRO A 174 3.40 -3.31 13.05
C PRO A 174 4.01 -4.46 13.89
N SER A 175 3.25 -4.97 14.87
CA SER A 175 3.64 -6.21 15.51
C SER A 175 3.54 -7.39 14.53
N LYS A 176 4.40 -8.40 14.68
CA LYS A 176 4.34 -9.64 13.89
C LYS A 176 2.95 -10.28 13.94
N ALA A 177 2.31 -10.27 15.11
CA ALA A 177 0.95 -10.77 15.28
C ALA A 177 -0.09 -9.99 14.46
N ALA A 178 0.02 -8.65 14.40
CA ALA A 178 -0.87 -7.84 13.57
C ALA A 178 -0.69 -8.12 12.07
N VAL A 179 0.55 -8.33 11.62
CA VAL A 179 0.81 -8.73 10.22
C VAL A 179 0.20 -10.08 9.92
N PHE A 180 0.41 -11.07 10.78
CA PHE A 180 -0.12 -12.42 10.57
C PHE A 180 -1.65 -12.47 10.59
N ALA A 181 -2.29 -11.79 11.53
CA ALA A 181 -3.74 -11.67 11.56
C ALA A 181 -4.28 -11.04 10.27
N TYR A 182 -3.57 -10.04 9.73
CA TYR A 182 -3.96 -9.42 8.47
C TYR A 182 -3.73 -10.35 7.26
N ILE A 183 -2.62 -11.08 7.20
CA ILE A 183 -2.39 -12.12 6.18
C ILE A 183 -3.51 -13.17 6.23
N ASP A 184 -3.86 -13.67 7.41
CA ASP A 184 -4.90 -14.68 7.59
C ASP A 184 -6.29 -14.17 7.16
N SER A 185 -6.53 -12.86 7.25
CA SER A 185 -7.75 -12.24 6.72
C SER A 185 -7.81 -12.17 5.19
N LEU A 186 -6.66 -12.30 4.51
CA LEU A 186 -6.53 -12.15 3.05
C LEU A 186 -6.26 -13.46 2.30
N SER A 187 -5.63 -14.44 2.96
CA SER A 187 -5.17 -15.68 2.33
C SER A 187 -5.34 -16.87 3.27
N SER A 188 -5.78 -17.99 2.72
CA SER A 188 -5.77 -19.30 3.39
C SER A 188 -4.60 -20.18 2.96
N LEU A 189 -3.70 -19.69 2.10
CA LEU A 189 -2.55 -20.45 1.61
C LEU A 189 -1.53 -20.61 2.75
N TRP A 190 -1.20 -21.85 3.08
CA TRP A 190 -0.37 -22.20 4.24
C TRP A 190 1.02 -21.55 4.21
N TYR A 191 1.56 -21.28 3.02
CA TYR A 191 2.90 -20.76 2.83
C TYR A 191 2.98 -19.22 2.75
N THR A 192 1.84 -18.49 2.78
CA THR A 192 1.86 -17.02 2.65
C THR A 192 2.64 -16.35 3.80
N LYS A 193 2.42 -16.77 5.04
CA LYS A 193 3.15 -16.26 6.22
C LYS A 193 4.64 -16.64 6.16
N MET A 194 4.95 -17.82 5.64
CA MET A 194 6.34 -18.28 5.48
C MET A 194 7.10 -17.46 4.44
N ILE A 195 6.46 -17.08 3.34
CA ILE A 195 7.05 -16.14 2.38
C ILE A 195 7.28 -14.78 3.05
N ALA A 196 6.32 -14.24 3.80
CA ALA A 196 6.52 -12.97 4.53
C ALA A 196 7.72 -13.02 5.50
N ILE A 197 7.90 -14.15 6.20
CA ILE A 197 9.07 -14.39 7.07
C ILE A 197 10.36 -14.45 6.24
N GLN A 198 10.33 -15.17 5.11
CA GLN A 198 11.51 -15.40 4.27
C GLN A 198 11.98 -14.12 3.56
N GLU A 199 11.04 -13.27 3.13
CA GLU A 199 11.34 -12.01 2.43
C GLU A 199 11.84 -10.92 3.37
N SER A 200 11.36 -10.90 4.61
CA SER A 200 11.70 -9.85 5.56
C SER A 200 12.93 -10.19 6.41
N LYS A 201 13.85 -9.22 6.55
CA LYS A 201 15.12 -9.31 7.30
C LYS A 201 15.02 -10.22 8.54
N ASN A 202 15.79 -11.31 8.54
CA ASN A 202 16.01 -12.20 9.69
C ASN A 202 14.73 -12.66 10.41
N ASN A 203 13.66 -12.99 9.68
CA ASN A 203 12.42 -13.56 10.21
C ASN A 203 11.53 -12.58 11.02
N GLN A 204 11.77 -11.27 10.90
CA GLN A 204 11.11 -10.29 11.77
C GLN A 204 9.82 -9.70 11.19
N VAL A 205 9.48 -9.96 9.93
CA VAL A 205 8.25 -9.45 9.29
C VAL A 205 8.20 -7.92 9.36
N VAL A 206 9.29 -7.29 8.92
CA VAL A 206 9.54 -5.85 9.03
C VAL A 206 9.21 -5.10 7.73
N GLN A 207 8.46 -4.00 7.87
CA GLN A 207 8.23 -3.03 6.80
C GLN A 207 9.32 -1.96 6.77
N PHE A 208 9.76 -1.50 7.95
CA PHE A 208 10.69 -0.40 8.14
C PHE A 208 11.95 -0.86 8.86
N GLY A 209 13.10 -0.28 8.52
CA GLY A 209 14.36 -0.48 9.21
C GLY A 209 14.38 0.15 10.60
N THR A 210 15.50 -0.02 11.31
CA THR A 210 15.73 0.63 12.61
C THR A 210 15.82 2.15 12.51
N ASP A 211 16.10 2.67 11.32
CA ASP A 211 16.09 4.10 10.98
C ASP A 211 14.71 4.62 10.57
N GLY A 212 13.68 3.76 10.57
CA GLY A 212 12.29 4.12 10.25
C GLY A 212 12.01 4.26 8.75
N TYR A 213 12.97 4.01 7.87
CA TYR A 213 12.73 4.01 6.42
C TYR A 213 12.27 2.63 5.94
N PRO A 214 11.53 2.55 4.81
CA PRO A 214 11.14 1.28 4.22
C PRO A 214 12.35 0.36 4.00
N VAL A 215 12.20 -0.91 4.39
CA VAL A 215 13.18 -1.94 4.08
C VAL A 215 13.19 -2.13 2.57
N ALA A 216 14.36 -1.96 1.96
CA ALA A 216 14.56 -2.16 0.54
C ALA A 216 15.68 -3.17 0.25
N SER A 217 15.58 -3.91 -0.84
CA SER A 217 16.65 -4.74 -1.40
C SER A 217 17.31 -4.07 -2.61
N TYR A 218 18.43 -4.65 -3.06
CA TYR A 218 19.19 -4.15 -4.22
C TYR A 218 18.41 -4.23 -5.54
N ASP A 219 17.48 -5.17 -5.67
CA ASP A 219 16.63 -5.38 -6.84
C ASP A 219 15.29 -4.62 -6.77
N ASN A 220 15.22 -3.55 -5.96
CA ASN A 220 14.01 -2.74 -5.76
C ASN A 220 12.84 -3.49 -5.12
N GLY A 221 13.14 -4.43 -4.22
CA GLY A 221 12.15 -5.09 -3.37
C GLY A 221 11.85 -4.23 -2.16
N TYR A 222 10.57 -4.07 -1.80
CA TYR A 222 10.19 -3.22 -0.68
C TYR A 222 9.31 -3.95 0.36
N GLY A 223 9.60 -3.66 1.63
CA GLY A 223 8.75 -4.00 2.76
C GLY A 223 8.71 -5.48 3.13
N ILE A 224 7.63 -5.88 3.79
CA ILE A 224 7.46 -7.23 4.36
C ILE A 224 7.58 -8.33 3.30
N PHE A 225 7.01 -8.11 2.12
CA PHE A 225 7.01 -9.08 1.03
C PHE A 225 8.09 -8.82 -0.04
N GLN A 226 8.98 -7.84 0.16
CA GLN A 226 10.02 -7.46 -0.81
C GLN A 226 9.44 -7.34 -2.24
N LEU A 227 8.38 -6.54 -2.40
CA LEU A 227 7.71 -6.41 -3.70
C LEU A 227 8.69 -5.83 -4.74
N THR A 228 9.03 -6.58 -5.79
CA THR A 228 10.01 -6.21 -6.84
C THR A 228 9.42 -6.07 -8.25
N GLY A 229 8.09 -6.26 -8.43
CA GLY A 229 7.46 -6.17 -9.75
C GLY A 229 6.32 -7.16 -10.01
N CYS A 230 5.46 -7.41 -9.03
CA CYS A 230 4.46 -8.47 -9.15
C CYS A 230 3.05 -8.01 -8.77
N PRO A 231 2.16 -7.71 -9.75
CA PRO A 231 2.40 -7.70 -11.20
C PRO A 231 3.08 -6.43 -11.74
N THR A 232 3.22 -5.38 -10.92
CA THR A 232 3.76 -4.08 -11.32
C THR A 232 4.82 -3.60 -10.32
N THR A 233 5.60 -2.60 -10.72
CA THR A 233 6.46 -1.85 -9.80
C THR A 233 5.65 -1.38 -8.59
N PRO A 234 6.17 -1.51 -7.35
CA PRO A 234 5.47 -1.08 -6.15
C PRO A 234 5.10 0.40 -6.20
N THR A 235 3.87 0.72 -5.79
CA THR A 235 3.44 2.10 -5.60
C THR A 235 4.04 2.68 -4.33
N ILE A 236 4.06 4.02 -4.21
CA ILE A 236 4.56 4.67 -2.98
C ILE A 236 3.76 4.25 -1.74
N ASP A 237 2.45 4.01 -1.90
CA ASP A 237 1.63 3.42 -0.84
C ASP A 237 2.19 2.05 -0.44
N GLN A 238 2.45 1.13 -1.39
CA GLN A 238 3.00 -0.19 -1.06
C GLN A 238 4.40 -0.14 -0.41
N VAL A 239 5.14 0.95 -0.60
CA VAL A 239 6.46 1.16 0.01
C VAL A 239 6.33 1.68 1.46
N TRP A 240 5.38 2.58 1.73
CA TRP A 240 5.24 3.23 3.04
C TRP A 240 4.07 2.71 3.89
N ASN A 241 3.26 1.79 3.36
CA ASN A 241 2.11 1.23 4.04
C ASN A 241 2.21 -0.29 4.10
N TRP A 242 2.40 -0.82 5.31
CA TRP A 242 2.59 -2.25 5.51
C TRP A 242 1.35 -3.07 5.11
N LYS A 243 0.13 -2.53 5.25
CA LYS A 243 -1.11 -3.23 4.85
C LYS A 243 -1.22 -3.33 3.33
N THR A 244 -0.92 -2.25 2.59
CA THR A 244 -0.92 -2.31 1.13
C THR A 244 0.25 -3.13 0.59
N ASN A 245 1.40 -3.14 1.29
CA ASN A 245 2.51 -4.06 1.01
C ASN A 245 2.09 -5.52 1.15
N VAL A 246 1.50 -5.89 2.30
CA VAL A 246 0.97 -7.23 2.56
C VAL A 246 -0.10 -7.62 1.54
N LEU A 247 -1.04 -6.73 1.25
CA LEU A 247 -2.07 -6.96 0.23
C LEU A 247 -1.46 -7.23 -1.15
N GLY A 248 -0.43 -6.45 -1.53
CA GLY A 248 0.34 -6.66 -2.76
C GLY A 248 1.04 -8.02 -2.79
N GLY A 249 1.68 -8.41 -1.68
CA GLY A 249 2.37 -9.69 -1.54
C GLY A 249 1.43 -10.88 -1.64
N VAL A 250 0.31 -10.85 -0.92
CA VAL A 250 -0.74 -11.87 -0.99
C VAL A 250 -1.29 -11.99 -2.42
N SER A 251 -1.57 -10.85 -3.07
CA SER A 251 -2.06 -10.84 -4.46
C SER A 251 -1.03 -11.41 -5.44
N CYS A 252 0.26 -11.09 -5.26
CA CYS A 252 1.33 -11.68 -6.07
C CYS A 252 1.39 -13.19 -5.88
N ILE A 253 1.36 -13.68 -4.63
CA ILE A 253 1.40 -15.11 -4.31
C ILE A 253 0.22 -15.85 -4.97
N ALA A 254 -0.99 -15.31 -4.89
CA ALA A 254 -2.16 -15.90 -5.54
C ALA A 254 -1.98 -15.99 -7.07
N ASN A 255 -1.46 -14.93 -7.71
CA ASN A 255 -1.15 -14.93 -9.14
C ASN A 255 -0.07 -15.97 -9.49
N LYS A 256 0.98 -16.11 -8.65
CA LYS A 256 2.01 -17.15 -8.83
C LYS A 256 1.46 -18.56 -8.67
N GLY A 257 0.45 -18.76 -7.82
CA GLY A 257 -0.32 -20.00 -7.75
C GLY A 257 -0.99 -20.34 -9.08
N LEU A 258 -1.67 -19.37 -9.70
CA LEU A 258 -2.28 -19.55 -11.02
C LEU A 258 -1.23 -19.79 -12.12
N ASP A 259 -0.10 -19.09 -12.08
CA ASP A 259 1.02 -19.28 -13.00
C ASP A 259 1.60 -20.70 -12.89
N ALA A 260 1.79 -21.20 -11.67
CA ALA A 260 2.25 -22.55 -11.41
C ALA A 260 1.32 -23.60 -12.03
N VAL A 261 0.00 -23.47 -11.81
CA VAL A 261 -1.00 -24.37 -12.39
C VAL A 261 -0.91 -24.38 -13.92
N ARG A 262 -0.85 -23.19 -14.54
CA ARG A 262 -0.75 -23.07 -16.00
C ARG A 262 0.55 -23.67 -16.53
N LEU A 263 1.68 -23.39 -15.86
CA LEU A 263 3.00 -23.87 -16.24
C LEU A 263 3.07 -25.40 -16.20
N LEU A 264 2.64 -26.01 -15.09
CA LEU A 264 2.69 -27.46 -14.94
C LEU A 264 1.72 -28.17 -15.90
N ASN A 265 0.51 -27.64 -16.10
CA ASN A 265 -0.44 -28.21 -17.08
C ASN A 265 0.09 -28.11 -18.52
N LYS A 266 0.70 -26.99 -18.90
CA LYS A 266 1.37 -26.84 -20.21
C LYS A 266 2.45 -27.90 -20.39
N GLN A 267 3.26 -28.15 -19.37
CA GLN A 267 4.31 -29.17 -19.42
C GLN A 267 3.73 -30.60 -19.51
N LYS A 268 2.63 -30.91 -18.79
CA LYS A 268 1.90 -32.20 -18.91
C LYS A 268 1.35 -32.44 -20.32
N VAL A 269 0.86 -31.39 -21.00
CA VAL A 269 0.36 -31.53 -22.38
C VAL A 269 1.50 -31.73 -23.38
N LEU A 270 2.58 -30.96 -23.26
CA LEU A 270 3.75 -31.08 -24.15
C LEU A 270 4.45 -32.44 -23.99
N SER A 271 4.47 -32.99 -22.78
CA SER A 271 5.00 -34.33 -22.55
C SER A 271 4.13 -35.43 -23.14
N ALA A 272 2.81 -35.26 -23.17
CA ALA A 272 1.91 -36.20 -23.83
C ALA A 272 2.04 -36.16 -25.37
N HIS A 273 2.39 -35.02 -25.96
CA HIS A 273 2.54 -34.84 -27.41
C HIS A 273 3.88 -35.34 -27.98
N THR A 274 4.87 -35.65 -27.14
CA THR A 274 6.12 -36.30 -27.60
C THR A 274 5.93 -37.78 -27.89
N VAL A 275 4.76 -38.34 -27.57
CA VAL A 275 4.23 -39.59 -28.14
C VAL A 275 3.17 -39.17 -29.16
N TRP A 276 3.44 -39.30 -30.46
CA TRP A 276 2.46 -39.01 -31.51
C TRP A 276 1.20 -39.87 -31.31
N VAL A 277 0.14 -39.29 -30.75
CA VAL A 277 -1.20 -39.88 -30.72
C VAL A 277 -2.19 -38.83 -31.26
N PRO A 278 -3.02 -39.14 -32.27
CA PRO A 278 -3.96 -38.18 -32.85
C PRO A 278 -4.91 -37.58 -31.80
N LEU A 279 -5.09 -36.26 -31.86
CA LEU A 279 -5.81 -35.37 -30.92
C LEU A 279 -7.30 -35.69 -30.63
N LEU A 280 -7.85 -36.81 -31.12
CA LEU A 280 -9.30 -37.09 -31.05
C LEU A 280 -9.69 -38.31 -30.18
N GLN A 281 -8.74 -38.97 -29.50
CA GLN A 281 -9.03 -40.10 -28.61
C GLN A 281 -8.16 -40.12 -27.33
N MET A 282 -7.92 -38.97 -26.72
CA MET A 282 -7.15 -38.92 -25.47
C MET A 282 -8.02 -39.24 -24.25
N ASN A 283 -8.22 -40.54 -24.01
CA ASN A 283 -8.52 -41.08 -22.68
C ASN A 283 -7.18 -41.25 -21.94
N VAL A 284 -6.58 -40.15 -21.47
CA VAL A 284 -5.29 -40.18 -20.76
C VAL A 284 -5.54 -40.58 -19.31
N THR A 285 -5.64 -41.88 -19.05
CA THR A 285 -5.80 -42.43 -17.69
C THR A 285 -4.48 -42.60 -16.94
N SER A 286 -3.35 -42.19 -17.52
CA SER A 286 -2.02 -42.37 -16.94
C SER A 286 -1.20 -41.08 -17.00
N TYR A 287 -1.62 -40.08 -16.21
CA TYR A 287 -0.67 -39.06 -15.77
C TYR A 287 0.37 -39.75 -14.88
N SER A 288 1.66 -39.62 -15.18
CA SER A 288 2.67 -40.00 -14.19
C SER A 288 2.49 -39.07 -12.98
N LEU A 289 2.17 -39.67 -11.83
CA LEU A 289 2.09 -38.94 -10.58
C LEU A 289 3.45 -38.27 -10.34
N LEU A 290 3.45 -36.99 -9.98
CA LEU A 290 4.67 -36.37 -9.46
C LEU A 290 5.11 -37.15 -8.21
N PRO A 291 6.41 -37.44 -8.06
CA PRO A 291 6.89 -38.19 -6.90
C PRO A 291 6.57 -37.42 -5.63
N THR A 292 6.25 -38.12 -4.54
CA THR A 292 6.19 -37.48 -3.22
C THR A 292 7.60 -37.09 -2.77
N LYS A 293 7.79 -35.86 -2.29
CA LYS A 293 9.11 -35.42 -1.81
C LYS A 293 9.01 -34.56 -0.55
N GLN A 294 9.76 -34.97 0.46
CA GLN A 294 10.08 -34.14 1.60
C GLN A 294 11.10 -33.06 1.21
N VAL A 295 10.76 -31.81 1.48
CA VAL A 295 11.58 -30.63 1.22
C VAL A 295 11.73 -29.86 2.52
N GLY A 296 12.96 -29.73 3.00
CA GLY A 296 13.22 -29.23 4.34
C GLY A 296 12.60 -30.11 5.43
N LEU A 297 12.34 -29.51 6.59
CA LEU A 297 11.84 -30.21 7.77
C LEU A 297 10.32 -30.38 7.78
N TYR A 298 9.57 -29.49 7.10
CA TYR A 298 8.12 -29.35 7.31
C TYR A 298 7.26 -29.47 6.06
N CYS A 299 7.85 -29.62 4.86
CA CYS A 299 7.07 -29.82 3.64
C CYS A 299 7.24 -31.21 3.09
N ASN A 300 6.13 -31.83 2.71
CA ASN A 300 6.07 -33.03 1.91
C ASN A 300 5.09 -32.78 0.76
N PHE A 301 5.61 -32.61 -0.45
CA PHE A 301 4.80 -32.27 -1.62
C PHE A 301 4.33 -33.53 -2.35
N SER A 302 3.05 -33.59 -2.75
CA SER A 302 2.50 -34.68 -3.57
C SER A 302 1.43 -34.20 -4.58
N ASP A 303 1.16 -34.97 -5.64
CA ASP A 303 0.11 -34.67 -6.67
C ASP A 303 -1.14 -35.54 -6.48
N ASP A 304 -1.03 -36.59 -5.65
CA ASP A 304 -2.11 -37.53 -5.34
C ASP A 304 -3.02 -37.06 -4.19
N GLY A 305 -2.75 -35.88 -3.62
CA GLY A 305 -3.45 -35.36 -2.45
C GLY A 305 -3.22 -36.14 -1.15
N SER A 306 -2.25 -37.07 -1.13
CA SER A 306 -1.84 -37.78 0.09
C SER A 306 -1.21 -36.84 1.14
N THR A 307 -0.83 -35.64 0.72
CA THR A 307 -0.30 -34.57 1.56
C THR A 307 -1.16 -33.32 1.43
N ARG A 308 -1.05 -32.40 2.41
CA ARG A 308 -1.73 -31.09 2.34
C ARG A 308 -1.04 -30.10 1.39
N GLN A 309 0.15 -30.44 0.89
CA GLN A 309 1.02 -29.53 0.16
C GLN A 309 1.15 -30.04 -1.28
N PHE A 310 0.59 -29.30 -2.23
CA PHE A 310 0.58 -29.74 -3.62
C PHE A 310 1.85 -29.29 -4.33
N TRP A 311 2.25 -30.01 -5.38
CA TRP A 311 3.38 -29.59 -6.23
C TRP A 311 3.20 -28.20 -6.84
N TYR A 312 1.95 -27.79 -7.07
CA TYR A 312 1.60 -26.43 -7.46
C TYR A 312 2.06 -25.38 -6.43
N ASP A 313 2.04 -25.70 -5.14
CA ASP A 313 2.49 -24.80 -4.07
C ASP A 313 4.01 -24.61 -4.14
N ALA A 314 4.77 -25.70 -4.30
CA ALA A 314 6.23 -25.63 -4.43
C ALA A 314 6.66 -24.80 -5.65
N GLU A 315 5.97 -24.98 -6.78
CA GLU A 315 6.23 -24.20 -8.00
C GLU A 315 5.81 -22.73 -7.81
N ALA A 316 4.67 -22.45 -7.14
CA ALA A 316 4.22 -21.09 -6.86
C ALA A 316 5.20 -20.34 -5.94
N ILE A 317 5.69 -20.99 -4.89
CA ILE A 317 6.74 -20.46 -4.00
C ILE A 317 7.99 -20.12 -4.81
N LYS A 318 8.38 -20.98 -5.75
CA LYS A 318 9.58 -20.73 -6.55
C LYS A 318 9.41 -19.64 -7.60
N LEU A 319 8.23 -19.55 -8.21
CA LEU A 319 7.87 -18.49 -9.16
C LEU A 319 7.79 -17.12 -8.48
N TYR A 320 7.48 -17.07 -7.19
CA TYR A 320 7.57 -15.85 -6.39
C TYR A 320 9.01 -15.32 -6.36
N ASN A 321 9.99 -16.20 -6.13
CA ASN A 321 11.43 -15.89 -6.18
C ASN A 321 12.00 -15.85 -7.62
N GLY A 322 11.15 -15.75 -8.66
CA GLY A 322 11.62 -15.58 -10.04
C GLY A 322 12.26 -16.81 -10.70
N GLY A 323 11.89 -18.03 -10.30
CA GLY A 323 12.40 -19.25 -10.93
C GLY A 323 11.36 -20.35 -11.12
N GLN A 324 11.81 -21.51 -11.58
CA GLN A 324 11.00 -22.74 -11.67
C GLN A 324 11.58 -23.79 -10.73
N TYR A 325 10.73 -24.60 -10.12
CA TYR A 325 11.15 -25.63 -9.16
C TYR A 325 11.31 -26.99 -9.86
N ILE A 326 10.31 -27.35 -10.66
CA ILE A 326 10.26 -28.63 -11.37
C ILE A 326 10.01 -28.43 -12.86
N LYS A 327 10.55 -29.34 -13.67
CA LYS A 327 10.28 -29.38 -15.11
C LYS A 327 10.20 -30.79 -15.64
N TRP A 328 9.53 -30.96 -16.77
CA TRP A 328 9.48 -32.22 -17.49
C TRP A 328 10.74 -32.42 -18.35
N ILE A 329 11.52 -33.48 -18.09
CA ILE A 329 12.75 -33.83 -18.81
C ILE A 329 12.72 -35.32 -19.14
N ASN A 330 12.98 -35.68 -20.40
CA ASN A 330 13.17 -37.08 -20.83
C ASN A 330 12.05 -38.04 -20.37
N GLY A 331 10.79 -37.59 -20.42
CA GLY A 331 9.64 -38.42 -20.05
C GLY A 331 9.35 -38.52 -18.54
N ALA A 332 10.04 -37.73 -17.70
CA ALA A 332 9.80 -37.69 -16.27
C ALA A 332 9.84 -36.27 -15.71
N TRP A 333 9.15 -36.05 -14.59
CA TRP A 333 9.32 -34.84 -13.79
C TRP A 333 10.67 -34.87 -13.09
N SER A 334 11.40 -33.76 -13.15
CA SER A 334 12.71 -33.61 -12.53
C SER A 334 12.84 -32.25 -11.85
N PHE A 335 13.56 -32.23 -10.73
CA PHE A 335 13.93 -30.99 -10.05
C PHE A 335 14.96 -30.25 -10.87
N ILE A 336 14.84 -28.92 -10.92
CA ILE A 336 15.89 -28.11 -11.55
C ILE A 336 17.06 -28.00 -10.57
N PRO A 337 18.26 -28.50 -10.91
CA PRO A 337 19.41 -28.43 -10.01
C PRO A 337 19.71 -26.98 -9.58
N GLY A 338 20.01 -26.78 -8.30
CA GLY A 338 20.33 -25.46 -7.73
C GLY A 338 19.12 -24.55 -7.49
N GLN A 339 17.90 -24.94 -7.84
CA GLN A 339 16.71 -24.11 -7.65
C GLN A 339 15.96 -24.35 -6.34
N ASN A 340 16.41 -25.30 -5.51
CA ASN A 340 15.64 -25.78 -4.36
C ASN A 340 15.70 -24.89 -3.13
N ASN A 341 16.77 -24.12 -2.97
CA ASN A 341 17.11 -23.44 -1.72
C ASN A 341 15.97 -22.53 -1.22
N TYR A 342 15.29 -21.82 -2.13
CA TYR A 342 14.21 -20.92 -1.73
C TYR A 342 12.98 -21.66 -1.22
N VAL A 343 12.51 -22.70 -1.92
CA VAL A 343 11.37 -23.51 -1.48
C VAL A 343 11.66 -24.17 -0.14
N GLU A 344 12.87 -24.72 0.01
CA GLU A 344 13.32 -25.31 1.26
C GLU A 344 13.39 -24.29 2.40
N ASN A 345 13.90 -23.09 2.16
CA ASN A 345 13.93 -22.02 3.15
C ASN A 345 12.53 -21.63 3.61
N VAL A 346 11.57 -21.48 2.69
CA VAL A 346 10.16 -21.19 3.02
C VAL A 346 9.58 -22.32 3.86
N CYS A 347 9.77 -23.58 3.45
CA CYS A 347 9.32 -24.75 4.19
C CYS A 347 9.87 -24.77 5.62
N ASN A 348 11.13 -24.40 5.80
CA ASN A 348 11.80 -24.35 7.10
C ASN A 348 11.39 -23.15 7.97
N ARG A 349 10.44 -22.29 7.55
CA ARG A 349 9.90 -21.20 8.39
C ARG A 349 8.64 -21.60 9.18
N ASN A 350 8.13 -22.81 8.99
CA ASN A 350 6.88 -23.24 9.62
C ASN A 350 6.95 -23.28 11.16
N ASP A 351 8.14 -23.44 11.73
CA ASP A 351 8.40 -23.38 13.17
C ASP A 351 8.32 -21.96 13.76
N GLN A 352 8.18 -20.94 12.92
CA GLN A 352 8.20 -19.54 13.33
C GLN A 352 6.84 -18.85 13.22
N ILE A 353 5.78 -19.60 12.89
CA ILE A 353 4.41 -19.10 12.77
C ILE A 353 3.67 -19.22 14.09
#